data_AF-A0A3M0Z2S5-F1
#
_entry.id   AF-A0A3M0Z2S5-F1
#
_cell.length_a   1.000
_cell.length_b   1.000
_cell.length_c   1.000
_cell.angle_alpha   90.00
_cell.angle_beta   90.00
_cell.angle_gamma   90.00
#
_symmetry.space_group_name_H-M   'P 1'
#
loop_
_entity.id
_entity.type
_entity.pdbx_description
1 polymer ?
#
loop_
_entity_poly.entity_id
_entity_poly.type
_entity_poly.pdbx_seq_one_letter_code
_entity_poly.pdbx_strand_id
1 'polypeptide(L)'
;MMRNQTIYLLVLLFSLNAYTAGRNLVICIPPDSSPVIKAAAQKLLAARNSHPTLRALADGGKVLSRLYHTIDILKWPLDKRGKYSLLLVGMPNDPLIKMVWQQEAEITPKETFVFGYGYFHGTLGYIESDRNPFLHSPGIRKAGVETQVVTISGNSPEGVSLAVQSFLKYRYTNVLIAADGWTRTRPSLLDRDPVTLSQPLPSAIRPKINGWELIGITPAIQPEYLAIKNHLGIAPKRVYRTKYFATGAWDKTGQIGAFENYAAGLHRR
;
A
#
# COMPACT_ATOMS: atom_id res chain seq x y z
N MET A 1 -23.24 35.53 -59.14
CA MET A 1 -23.93 34.24 -58.91
C MET A 1 -22.98 33.33 -58.15
N MET A 2 -22.92 33.46 -56.81
CA MET A 2 -22.02 32.65 -55.97
C MET A 2 -22.80 31.45 -55.42
N ARG A 3 -22.37 30.25 -55.79
CA ARG A 3 -22.91 28.98 -55.28
C ARG A 3 -22.40 28.78 -53.86
N ASN A 4 -23.30 28.90 -52.88
CA ASN A 4 -23.06 28.44 -51.52
C ASN A 4 -22.83 26.92 -51.54
N GLN A 5 -21.59 26.48 -51.28
CA GLN A 5 -21.29 25.09 -50.98
C GLN A 5 -21.34 24.91 -49.46
N THR A 6 -22.45 24.36 -48.98
CA THR A 6 -22.58 23.83 -47.62
C THR A 6 -21.71 22.58 -47.53
N ILE A 7 -20.59 22.65 -46.80
CA ILE A 7 -19.80 21.47 -46.45
C ILE A 7 -20.34 20.92 -45.13
N TYR A 8 -20.91 19.71 -45.20
CA TYR A 8 -21.31 18.94 -44.03
C TYR A 8 -20.06 18.38 -43.34
N LEU A 9 -19.72 18.92 -42.17
CA LEU A 9 -18.70 18.33 -41.30
C LEU A 9 -19.31 17.14 -40.56
N LEU A 10 -19.06 15.93 -41.08
CA LEU A 10 -19.39 14.69 -40.40
C LEU A 10 -18.39 14.48 -39.26
N VAL A 11 -18.67 15.06 -38.08
CA VAL A 11 -17.92 14.74 -36.87
C VAL A 11 -18.38 13.36 -36.42
N LEU A 12 -17.63 12.33 -36.82
CA LEU A 12 -17.65 11.03 -36.16
C LEU A 12 -17.12 11.24 -34.74
N LEU A 13 -18.01 11.63 -33.83
CA LEU A 13 -17.85 11.45 -32.40
C LEU A 13 -17.81 9.94 -32.15
N PHE A 14 -16.64 9.33 -32.36
CA PHE A 14 -16.31 8.17 -31.57
C PHE A 14 -16.32 8.66 -30.13
N SER A 15 -17.43 8.38 -29.44
CA SER A 15 -17.40 8.21 -28.01
C SER A 15 -16.38 7.10 -27.76
N LEU A 16 -15.11 7.48 -27.65
CA LEU A 16 -14.20 6.80 -26.76
C LEU A 16 -14.93 6.85 -25.43
N ASN A 17 -15.71 5.81 -25.14
CA ASN A 17 -15.98 5.38 -23.80
C ASN A 17 -14.60 5.20 -23.19
N ALA A 18 -14.02 6.29 -22.69
CA ALA A 18 -12.92 6.25 -21.77
C ALA A 18 -13.48 5.42 -20.64
N TYR A 19 -13.07 4.16 -20.59
CA TYR A 19 -13.51 3.23 -19.58
C TYR A 19 -12.93 3.72 -18.26
N THR A 20 -13.62 4.66 -17.62
CA THR A 20 -13.35 5.17 -16.28
C THR A 20 -13.91 4.17 -15.28
N ALA A 21 -13.50 2.90 -15.38
CA ALA A 21 -13.78 1.97 -14.30
C ALA A 21 -12.86 2.34 -13.15
N GLY A 22 -13.41 3.05 -12.17
CA GLY A 22 -12.73 3.29 -10.91
C GLY A 22 -12.31 2.00 -10.23
N ARG A 23 -11.35 2.12 -9.32
CA ARG A 23 -10.81 0.99 -8.56
C ARG A 23 -11.76 0.68 -7.41
N ASN A 24 -12.14 -0.57 -7.23
CA ASN A 24 -12.82 -0.97 -6.01
C ASN A 24 -11.79 -1.50 -5.00
N LEU A 25 -11.98 -1.17 -3.72
CA LEU A 25 -11.17 -1.70 -2.63
C LEU A 25 -11.96 -2.75 -1.84
N VAL A 26 -11.32 -3.89 -1.62
CA VAL A 26 -11.81 -4.94 -0.72
C VAL A 26 -10.95 -4.99 0.53
N ILE A 27 -11.57 -5.04 1.71
CA ILE A 27 -10.89 -5.30 2.98
C ILE A 27 -11.14 -6.76 3.34
N CYS A 28 -10.07 -7.52 3.51
CA CYS A 28 -10.11 -8.97 3.63
C CYS A 28 -9.47 -9.44 4.94
N ILE A 29 -10.06 -10.47 5.55
CA ILE A 29 -9.51 -11.17 6.72
C ILE A 29 -9.60 -12.68 6.55
N PRO A 30 -8.69 -13.47 7.16
CA PRO A 30 -8.89 -14.92 7.29
C PRO A 30 -10.20 -15.26 8.01
N PRO A 31 -10.93 -16.32 7.63
CA PRO A 31 -12.20 -16.71 8.28
C PRO A 31 -12.01 -16.99 9.78
N ASP A 32 -10.93 -17.67 10.13
CA ASP A 32 -10.60 -18.08 11.50
C ASP A 32 -9.77 -17.03 12.25
N SER A 33 -9.85 -15.76 11.82
CA SER A 33 -9.17 -14.66 12.49
C SER A 33 -9.58 -14.56 13.96
N SER A 34 -8.61 -14.30 14.84
CA SER A 34 -8.85 -14.03 16.25
C SER A 34 -9.75 -12.80 16.45
N PRO A 35 -10.40 -12.66 17.62
CA PRO A 35 -11.20 -11.48 17.93
C PRO A 35 -10.43 -10.16 17.79
N VAL A 36 -9.13 -10.16 18.12
CA VAL A 36 -8.24 -8.99 18.01
C VAL A 36 -8.09 -8.55 16.56
N ILE A 37 -7.83 -9.48 15.63
CA ILE A 37 -7.70 -9.18 14.19
C ILE A 37 -9.05 -8.73 13.62
N LYS A 38 -10.14 -9.41 13.99
CA LYS A 38 -11.51 -9.03 13.57
C LYS A 38 -11.83 -7.60 14.00
N ALA A 39 -11.57 -7.25 15.26
CA ALA A 39 -11.79 -5.90 15.77
C ALA A 39 -10.93 -4.85 15.05
N ALA A 40 -9.66 -5.17 14.75
CA ALA A 40 -8.77 -4.28 14.00
C ALA A 40 -9.30 -4.04 12.57
N ALA A 41 -9.68 -5.09 11.84
CA ALA A 41 -10.27 -4.97 10.52
C ALA A 41 -11.59 -4.19 10.51
N GLN A 42 -12.42 -4.32 11.55
CA GLN A 42 -13.63 -3.50 11.69
C GLN A 42 -13.31 -2.00 11.81
N LYS A 43 -12.21 -1.62 12.46
CA LYS A 43 -11.77 -0.20 12.49
C LYS A 43 -11.43 0.32 11.08
N LEU A 44 -10.78 -0.50 10.25
CA LEU A 44 -10.52 -0.16 8.84
C LEU A 44 -11.82 -0.01 8.06
N LEU A 45 -12.77 -0.94 8.23
CA LEU A 45 -14.07 -0.87 7.58
C LEU A 45 -14.88 0.36 8.01
N ALA A 46 -14.83 0.75 9.29
CA ALA A 46 -15.46 1.96 9.80
C ALA A 46 -14.82 3.22 9.20
N ALA A 47 -13.50 3.24 9.00
CA ALA A 47 -12.76 4.35 8.42
C ALA A 47 -12.81 4.41 6.88
N ARG A 48 -13.47 3.45 6.20
CA ARG A 48 -13.40 3.24 4.74
C ARG A 48 -13.65 4.48 3.88
N ASN A 49 -14.56 5.36 4.31
CA ASN A 49 -14.97 6.54 3.55
C ASN A 49 -14.26 7.82 3.99
N SER A 50 -13.54 7.81 5.12
CA SER A 50 -12.90 8.99 5.69
C SER A 50 -11.38 8.92 5.64
N HIS A 51 -10.79 7.72 5.62
CA HIS A 51 -9.35 7.55 5.60
C HIS A 51 -8.77 7.81 4.20
N PRO A 52 -7.85 8.79 4.02
CA PRO A 52 -7.32 9.17 2.71
C PRO A 52 -6.70 8.03 1.90
N THR A 53 -5.91 7.17 2.55
CA THR A 53 -5.29 6.02 1.88
C THR A 53 -6.35 5.04 1.36
N LEU A 54 -7.42 4.79 2.12
CA LEU A 54 -8.46 3.84 1.71
C LEU A 54 -9.26 4.38 0.52
N ARG A 55 -9.53 5.69 0.52
CA ARG A 55 -10.18 6.38 -0.61
C ARG A 55 -9.30 6.37 -1.86
N ALA A 56 -8.01 6.64 -1.73
CA ALA A 56 -7.06 6.63 -2.85
C ALA A 56 -6.92 5.23 -3.48
N LEU A 57 -6.89 4.18 -2.65
CA LEU A 57 -6.88 2.79 -3.14
C LEU A 57 -8.15 2.42 -3.95
N ALA A 58 -9.25 3.13 -3.71
CA ALA A 58 -10.53 2.98 -4.40
C ALA A 58 -10.82 4.09 -5.43
N ASP A 59 -9.82 4.84 -5.89
CA ASP A 59 -10.03 6.03 -6.73
C ASP A 59 -11.03 5.82 -7.88
N GLY A 60 -12.07 6.66 -7.93
CA GLY A 60 -13.19 6.58 -8.87
C GLY A 60 -14.19 5.43 -8.65
N GLY A 61 -13.91 4.51 -7.72
CA GLY A 61 -14.77 3.37 -7.36
C GLY A 61 -15.23 3.42 -5.90
N LYS A 62 -15.44 2.24 -5.29
CA LYS A 62 -15.97 2.13 -3.92
C LYS A 62 -15.08 1.25 -3.06
N VAL A 63 -14.94 1.63 -1.78
CA VAL A 63 -14.54 0.66 -0.74
C VAL A 63 -15.77 -0.17 -0.39
N LEU A 64 -15.68 -1.49 -0.53
CA LEU A 64 -16.81 -2.38 -0.26
C LEU A 64 -17.25 -2.30 1.21
N SER A 65 -18.56 -2.44 1.45
CA SER A 65 -19.21 -2.14 2.73
C SER A 65 -19.11 -3.24 3.78
N ARG A 66 -18.39 -4.34 3.51
CA ARG A 66 -18.22 -5.47 4.42
C ARG A 66 -16.79 -6.00 4.36
N LEU A 67 -16.40 -6.72 5.41
CA LEU A 67 -15.20 -7.56 5.39
C LEU A 67 -15.45 -8.80 4.53
N TYR A 68 -14.46 -9.17 3.72
CA TYR A 68 -14.45 -10.38 2.91
C TYR A 68 -13.49 -11.41 3.49
N HIS A 69 -13.73 -12.69 3.25
CA HIS A 69 -12.77 -13.71 3.65
C HIS A 69 -11.70 -13.90 2.59
N THR A 70 -10.43 -14.00 3.01
CA THR A 70 -9.28 -14.23 2.11
C THR A 70 -9.47 -15.47 1.24
N ILE A 71 -10.06 -16.53 1.80
CA ILE A 71 -10.37 -17.78 1.08
C ILE A 71 -11.39 -17.58 -0.05
N ASP A 72 -12.31 -16.63 0.07
CA ASP A 72 -13.27 -16.32 -0.99
C ASP A 72 -12.61 -15.54 -2.12
N ILE A 73 -11.67 -14.65 -1.79
CA ILE A 73 -10.89 -13.92 -2.78
C ILE A 73 -9.98 -14.86 -3.57
N LEU A 74 -9.39 -15.88 -2.93
CA LEU A 74 -8.59 -16.90 -3.61
C LEU A 74 -9.39 -17.67 -4.67
N LYS A 75 -10.68 -17.90 -4.41
CA LYS A 75 -11.60 -18.55 -5.35
C LYS A 75 -12.06 -17.62 -6.48
N TRP A 76 -11.80 -16.31 -6.40
CA TRP A 76 -12.15 -15.41 -7.49
C TRP A 76 -11.32 -15.70 -8.75
N PRO A 77 -11.92 -15.52 -9.95
CA PRO A 77 -11.15 -15.48 -11.19
C PRO A 77 -9.98 -14.51 -11.06
N LEU A 78 -8.82 -14.86 -11.64
CA LEU A 78 -7.62 -14.01 -11.59
C LEU A 78 -7.90 -12.59 -12.10
N ASP A 79 -8.70 -12.47 -13.17
CA ASP A 79 -9.10 -11.17 -13.73
C ASP A 79 -9.82 -10.30 -12.70
N LYS A 80 -10.71 -10.90 -11.91
CA LYS A 80 -11.40 -10.20 -10.84
C LYS A 80 -10.43 -9.83 -9.71
N ARG A 81 -9.50 -10.71 -9.34
CA ARG A 81 -8.47 -10.39 -8.32
C ARG A 81 -7.57 -9.24 -8.76
N GLY A 82 -7.17 -9.18 -10.03
CA GLY A 82 -6.34 -8.10 -10.59
C GLY A 82 -7.06 -6.76 -10.74
N LYS A 83 -8.39 -6.75 -10.84
CA LYS A 83 -9.20 -5.52 -11.02
C LYS A 83 -9.68 -4.88 -9.72
N TYR A 84 -9.38 -5.46 -8.56
CA TYR A 84 -9.67 -4.89 -7.26
C TYR A 84 -8.36 -4.54 -6.55
N SER A 85 -8.33 -3.39 -5.88
CA SER A 85 -7.33 -3.16 -4.83
C SER A 85 -7.69 -4.02 -3.62
N LEU A 86 -6.71 -4.60 -2.95
CA LEU A 86 -6.91 -5.50 -1.81
C LEU A 86 -6.19 -4.95 -0.58
N LEU A 87 -6.91 -4.86 0.54
CA LEU A 87 -6.33 -4.63 1.86
C LEU A 87 -6.50 -5.92 2.67
N LEU A 88 -5.42 -6.68 2.84
CA LEU A 88 -5.41 -7.96 3.52
C LEU A 88 -4.92 -7.77 4.96
N VAL A 89 -5.69 -8.25 5.93
CA VAL A 89 -5.36 -8.13 7.35
C VAL A 89 -5.39 -9.50 8.00
N GLY A 90 -4.26 -9.97 8.52
CA GLY A 90 -4.19 -11.31 9.10
C GLY A 90 -2.78 -11.78 9.43
N MET A 91 -2.68 -13.02 9.90
CA MET A 91 -1.40 -13.66 10.21
C MET A 91 -0.63 -14.00 8.92
N PRO A 92 0.72 -14.06 8.95
CA PRO A 92 1.55 -14.23 7.75
C PRO A 92 1.39 -15.61 7.08
N ASN A 93 0.81 -16.59 7.79
CA ASN A 93 0.53 -17.93 7.29
C ASN A 93 -0.79 -18.03 6.50
N ASP A 94 -1.61 -16.97 6.42
CA ASP A 94 -2.79 -16.97 5.55
C ASP A 94 -2.38 -17.19 4.07
N PRO A 95 -3.02 -18.11 3.33
CA PRO A 95 -2.59 -18.44 1.98
C PRO A 95 -2.61 -17.27 0.98
N LEU A 96 -3.56 -16.34 1.10
CA LEU A 96 -3.61 -15.18 0.21
C LEU A 96 -2.56 -14.15 0.59
N ILE A 97 -2.38 -13.89 1.88
CA ILE A 97 -1.32 -13.00 2.38
C ILE A 97 0.04 -13.51 1.92
N LYS A 98 0.33 -14.81 2.14
CA LYS A 98 1.57 -15.45 1.70
C LYS A 98 1.79 -15.37 0.19
N MET A 99 0.72 -15.46 -0.60
CA MET A 99 0.78 -15.42 -2.07
C MET A 99 1.17 -14.05 -2.62
N VAL A 100 0.76 -12.96 -1.97
CA VAL A 100 1.02 -11.59 -2.42
C VAL A 100 2.17 -10.90 -1.70
N TRP A 101 2.70 -11.55 -0.65
CA TRP A 101 3.82 -11.11 0.15
C TRP A 101 5.08 -10.89 -0.71
N GLN A 102 5.72 -9.73 -0.61
CA GLN A 102 6.90 -9.40 -1.42
C GLN A 102 8.21 -10.00 -0.88
N GLN A 103 8.13 -10.71 0.27
CA GLN A 103 9.25 -11.36 0.92
C GLN A 103 10.32 -10.37 1.43
N GLU A 104 9.94 -9.11 1.66
CA GLU A 104 10.79 -8.14 2.34
C GLU A 104 10.87 -8.41 3.85
N ALA A 105 10.01 -9.28 4.37
CA ALA A 105 9.99 -9.66 5.77
C ALA A 105 9.77 -11.17 5.94
N GLU A 106 10.41 -11.74 6.96
CA GLU A 106 10.10 -13.06 7.50
C GLU A 106 9.51 -12.87 8.90
N ILE A 107 8.23 -13.17 9.06
CA ILE A 107 7.51 -12.95 10.31
C ILE A 107 7.19 -14.29 10.95
N THR A 108 7.86 -14.57 12.06
CA THR A 108 7.55 -15.73 12.90
C THR A 108 7.21 -15.27 14.33
N PRO A 109 6.49 -16.09 15.11
CA PRO A 109 6.23 -15.78 16.53
C PRO A 109 7.50 -15.62 17.37
N LYS A 110 8.62 -16.25 16.99
CA LYS A 110 9.86 -16.25 17.76
C LYS A 110 10.77 -15.07 17.43
N GLU A 111 10.88 -14.76 16.15
CA GLU A 111 11.78 -13.72 15.63
C GLU A 111 11.19 -13.18 14.32
N THR A 112 11.27 -11.88 14.11
CA THR A 112 10.86 -11.23 12.87
C THR A 112 12.06 -10.56 12.23
N PHE A 113 12.29 -10.88 10.96
CA PHE A 113 13.26 -10.21 10.11
C PHE A 113 12.54 -9.29 9.14
N VAL A 114 13.07 -8.07 8.93
CA VAL A 114 12.63 -7.17 7.86
C VAL A 114 13.85 -6.60 7.15
N PHE A 115 13.87 -6.71 5.83
CA PHE A 115 14.86 -6.10 4.97
C PHE A 115 14.88 -4.58 5.20
N GLY A 116 16.07 -3.99 5.33
CA GLY A 116 16.18 -2.59 5.73
C GLY A 116 16.25 -2.33 7.24
N TYR A 117 15.84 -3.30 8.08
CA TYR A 117 15.74 -3.12 9.54
C TYR A 117 16.57 -4.12 10.35
N GLY A 118 16.54 -5.42 10.00
CA GLY A 118 17.23 -6.49 10.74
C GLY A 118 16.28 -7.44 11.48
N TYR A 119 16.78 -8.04 12.58
CA TYR A 119 16.08 -9.08 13.35
C TYR A 119 15.59 -8.55 14.71
N PHE A 120 14.35 -8.88 15.06
CA PHE A 120 13.67 -8.34 16.24
C PHE A 120 12.83 -9.38 16.99
N HIS A 121 12.71 -9.15 18.29
CA HIS A 121 11.80 -9.84 19.20
C HIS A 121 10.85 -8.83 19.88
N GLY A 122 9.67 -9.29 20.28
CA GLY A 122 8.62 -8.49 20.91
C GLY A 122 7.29 -8.58 20.16
N THR A 123 6.35 -7.70 20.45
CA THR A 123 5.08 -7.60 19.69
C THR A 123 5.30 -6.72 18.47
N LEU A 124 5.26 -7.32 17.28
CA LEU A 124 5.67 -6.69 16.03
C LEU A 124 4.55 -6.79 14.99
N GLY A 125 4.29 -5.66 14.34
CA GLY A 125 3.38 -5.53 13.22
C GLY A 125 4.14 -5.09 11.97
N TYR A 126 3.66 -5.49 10.79
CA TYR A 126 4.27 -5.12 9.52
C TYR A 126 3.19 -4.68 8.53
N ILE A 127 3.45 -3.58 7.83
CA ILE A 127 2.60 -3.10 6.75
C ILE A 127 3.43 -3.12 5.48
N GLU A 128 2.95 -3.77 4.44
CA GLU A 128 3.57 -3.78 3.12
C GLU A 128 2.52 -3.43 2.07
N SER A 129 2.91 -2.63 1.09
CA SER A 129 2.09 -2.07 0.04
C SER A 129 2.86 -2.10 -1.27
N ASP A 130 2.26 -2.74 -2.25
CA ASP A 130 2.80 -2.85 -3.60
C ASP A 130 1.66 -2.93 -4.63
N ARG A 131 2.03 -3.04 -5.89
CA ARG A 131 1.12 -3.34 -6.99
C ARG A 131 0.45 -4.67 -6.78
N ASN A 132 -0.74 -4.79 -7.35
CA ASN A 132 -1.45 -6.03 -7.33
C ASN A 132 -0.80 -7.06 -8.27
N PRO A 133 -0.18 -8.13 -7.76
CA PRO A 133 0.52 -9.11 -8.59
C PRO A 133 -0.44 -9.85 -9.53
N PHE A 134 -1.72 -9.95 -9.18
CA PHE A 134 -2.72 -10.60 -10.05
C PHE A 134 -2.98 -9.80 -11.31
N LEU A 135 -2.85 -8.47 -11.29
CA LEU A 135 -3.06 -7.63 -12.46
C LEU A 135 -1.97 -7.84 -13.52
N HIS A 136 -0.77 -8.23 -13.09
CA HIS A 136 0.38 -8.45 -13.97
C HIS A 136 0.59 -9.92 -14.33
N SER A 137 -0.34 -10.79 -13.97
CA SER A 137 -0.27 -12.22 -14.29
C SER A 137 -0.55 -12.49 -15.78
N PRO A 138 0.06 -13.53 -16.37
CA PRO A 138 -0.24 -13.94 -17.75
C PRO A 138 -1.75 -14.20 -17.96
N GLY A 139 -2.28 -13.78 -19.10
CA GLY A 139 -3.69 -14.00 -19.46
C GLY A 139 -4.68 -12.97 -18.90
N ILE A 140 -4.21 -11.95 -18.18
CA ILE A 140 -5.05 -10.85 -17.71
C ILE A 140 -5.02 -9.72 -18.73
N ARG A 141 -6.21 -9.34 -19.22
CA ARG A 141 -6.34 -8.20 -20.14
C ARG A 141 -5.87 -6.94 -19.43
N LYS A 142 -5.00 -6.16 -20.06
CA LYS A 142 -4.53 -4.86 -19.55
C LYS A 142 -5.72 -4.05 -19.02
N ALA A 143 -5.72 -3.74 -17.73
CA ALA A 143 -6.70 -2.83 -17.15
C ALA A 143 -6.30 -1.39 -17.47
N GLY A 144 -7.29 -0.50 -17.61
CA GLY A 144 -7.05 0.94 -17.77
C GLY A 144 -6.61 1.65 -16.49
N VAL A 145 -6.54 0.91 -15.37
CA VAL A 145 -6.20 1.38 -14.03
C VAL A 145 -5.33 0.36 -13.31
N GLU A 146 -4.27 0.82 -12.64
CA GLU A 146 -3.37 0.02 -11.79
C GLU A 146 -4.01 -0.26 -10.41
N THR A 147 -4.09 -1.50 -9.94
CA THR A 147 -4.60 -1.80 -8.59
C THR A 147 -3.46 -2.12 -7.63
N GLN A 148 -3.72 -1.99 -6.32
CA GLN A 148 -2.69 -2.15 -5.29
C GLN A 148 -3.10 -3.22 -4.29
N VAL A 149 -2.11 -3.86 -3.69
CA VAL A 149 -2.29 -4.75 -2.54
C VAL A 149 -1.57 -4.12 -1.35
N VAL A 150 -2.27 -4.06 -0.23
CA VAL A 150 -1.71 -3.71 1.07
C VAL A 150 -1.91 -4.90 2.00
N THR A 151 -0.84 -5.45 2.53
CA THR A 151 -0.84 -6.47 3.56
C THR A 151 -0.54 -5.83 4.91
N ILE A 152 -1.40 -6.10 5.90
CA ILE A 152 -1.19 -5.72 7.30
C ILE A 152 -1.12 -7.01 8.11
N SER A 153 0.06 -7.31 8.63
CA SER A 153 0.35 -8.54 9.35
C SER A 153 1.17 -8.28 10.63
N GLY A 154 1.60 -9.35 11.29
CA GLY A 154 2.35 -9.29 12.52
C GLY A 154 2.70 -10.68 13.05
N ASN A 155 3.60 -10.73 14.03
CA ASN A 155 4.02 -11.99 14.66
C ASN A 155 3.04 -12.52 15.70
N SER A 156 2.05 -11.71 16.08
CA SER A 156 0.91 -12.06 16.91
C SER A 156 -0.34 -11.29 16.48
N PRO A 157 -1.55 -11.67 16.92
CA PRO A 157 -2.76 -10.88 16.72
C PRO A 157 -2.63 -9.42 17.19
N GLU A 158 -1.93 -9.19 18.30
CA GLU A 158 -1.65 -7.87 18.86
C GLU A 158 -0.73 -7.07 17.92
N GLY A 159 0.28 -7.73 17.33
CA GLY A 159 1.14 -7.15 16.30
C GLY A 159 0.35 -6.71 15.06
N VAL A 160 -0.60 -7.52 14.59
CA VAL A 160 -1.51 -7.14 13.49
C VAL A 160 -2.34 -5.91 13.88
N SER A 161 -2.94 -5.92 15.08
CA SER A 161 -3.73 -4.78 15.59
C SER A 161 -2.90 -3.50 15.70
N LEU A 162 -1.66 -3.60 16.16
CA LEU A 162 -0.70 -2.51 16.24
C LEU A 162 -0.38 -1.91 14.86
N ALA A 163 -0.18 -2.76 13.85
CA ALA A 163 0.03 -2.32 12.48
C ALA A 163 -1.22 -1.62 11.91
N VAL A 164 -2.42 -2.17 12.13
CA VAL A 164 -3.67 -1.52 11.72
C VAL A 164 -3.84 -0.13 12.37
N GLN A 165 -3.55 -0.02 13.67
CA GLN A 165 -3.62 1.26 14.37
C GLN A 165 -2.63 2.28 13.78
N SER A 166 -1.42 1.83 13.45
CA SER A 166 -0.39 2.67 12.84
C SER A 166 -0.75 3.11 11.43
N PHE A 167 -1.35 2.21 10.64
CA PHE A 167 -1.90 2.52 9.32
C PHE A 167 -2.96 3.62 9.42
N LEU A 168 -3.94 3.47 10.31
CA LEU A 168 -5.04 4.42 10.47
C LEU A 168 -4.60 5.77 11.04
N LYS A 169 -3.67 5.76 11.99
CA LYS A 169 -3.22 6.97 12.69
C LYS A 169 -2.20 7.77 11.88
N TYR A 170 -1.23 7.09 11.30
CA TYR A 170 -0.06 7.71 10.67
C TYR A 170 0.04 7.49 9.17
N ARG A 171 -0.88 6.72 8.56
CA ARG A 171 -0.85 6.37 7.13
C ARG A 171 0.45 5.65 6.76
N TYR A 172 1.00 4.90 7.71
CA TYR A 172 2.25 4.19 7.48
C TYR A 172 2.07 3.07 6.45
N THR A 173 3.06 2.93 5.58
CA THR A 173 3.17 1.88 4.54
C THR A 173 4.63 1.41 4.45
N ASN A 174 4.87 0.14 4.14
CA ASN A 174 6.21 -0.46 3.98
C ASN A 174 7.08 -0.24 5.23
N VAL A 175 6.60 -0.70 6.38
CA VAL A 175 7.18 -0.37 7.68
C VAL A 175 7.02 -1.50 8.69
N LEU A 176 8.05 -1.68 9.51
CA LEU A 176 8.00 -2.48 10.73
C LEU A 176 7.60 -1.60 11.92
N ILE A 177 6.54 -2.02 12.62
CA ILE A 177 6.00 -1.37 13.81
C ILE A 177 6.22 -2.27 15.02
N ALA A 178 6.66 -1.70 16.13
CA ALA A 178 6.84 -2.42 17.39
C ALA A 178 6.02 -1.80 18.53
N ALA A 179 5.51 -2.66 19.41
CA ALA A 179 5.06 -2.24 20.72
C ALA A 179 6.28 -1.90 21.60
N ASP A 180 6.07 -1.18 22.69
CA ASP A 180 7.15 -0.92 23.66
C ASP A 180 7.70 -2.25 24.22
N GLY A 181 9.00 -2.26 24.54
CA GLY A 181 9.69 -3.47 25.06
C GLY A 181 10.23 -4.43 23.98
N TRP A 182 10.24 -4.04 22.70
CA TRP A 182 10.92 -4.79 21.65
C TRP A 182 12.45 -4.80 21.86
N THR A 183 13.11 -5.83 21.33
CA THR A 183 14.58 -5.94 21.35
C THR A 183 15.12 -6.32 19.98
N ARG A 184 16.33 -5.85 19.68
CA ARG A 184 17.12 -6.30 18.53
C ARG A 184 17.86 -7.57 18.93
N THR A 185 17.63 -8.66 18.21
CA THR A 185 18.23 -9.97 18.56
C THR A 185 19.63 -10.15 17.96
N ARG A 186 19.92 -9.43 16.86
CA ARG A 186 21.20 -9.51 16.15
C ARG A 186 21.62 -8.12 15.64
N PRO A 187 22.91 -7.78 15.67
CA PRO A 187 23.43 -6.62 14.94
C PRO A 187 23.10 -6.75 13.46
N SER A 188 22.84 -5.62 12.80
CA SER A 188 22.61 -5.59 11.36
C SER A 188 23.36 -4.42 10.74
N LEU A 189 23.78 -4.53 9.49
CA LEU A 189 24.46 -3.41 8.82
C LEU A 189 23.58 -2.16 8.68
N LEU A 190 22.26 -2.31 8.87
CA LEU A 190 21.29 -1.26 8.67
C LEU A 190 20.83 -0.65 10.01
N ASP A 191 20.80 -1.41 11.11
CA ASP A 191 20.49 -0.99 12.49
C ASP A 191 19.37 0.03 12.63
N ARG A 192 18.36 -0.03 11.75
CA ARG A 192 17.19 0.84 11.82
C ARG A 192 16.18 0.24 12.77
N ASP A 193 15.78 1.03 13.75
CA ASP A 193 14.77 0.60 14.73
C ASP A 193 13.36 0.63 14.13
N PRO A 194 12.46 -0.28 14.55
CA PRO A 194 11.07 -0.22 14.20
C PRO A 194 10.43 1.08 14.70
N VAL A 195 9.38 1.54 14.03
CA VAL A 195 8.59 2.68 14.54
C VAL A 195 7.66 2.21 15.65
N THR A 196 7.37 3.09 16.60
CA THR A 196 6.41 2.83 17.68
C THR A 196 5.24 3.80 17.58
N LEU A 197 4.08 3.43 18.14
CA LEU A 197 2.88 4.28 18.14
C LEU A 197 3.07 5.60 18.92
N SER A 198 4.04 5.65 19.83
CA SER A 198 4.35 6.80 20.67
C SER A 198 5.16 7.88 19.92
N GLN A 199 5.73 7.57 18.76
CA GLN A 199 6.53 8.54 18.00
C GLN A 199 5.63 9.49 17.18
N PRO A 200 5.63 10.81 17.45
CA PRO A 200 4.89 11.76 16.63
C PRO A 200 5.54 11.91 15.24
N LEU A 201 4.70 12.16 14.24
CA LEU A 201 5.17 12.55 12.91
C LEU A 201 5.80 13.95 12.96
N PRO A 202 6.86 14.22 12.17
CA PRO A 202 7.41 15.57 12.05
C PRO A 202 6.37 16.56 11.53
N SER A 203 6.35 17.78 12.08
CA SER A 203 5.46 18.87 11.66
C SER A 203 5.65 19.29 10.20
N ALA A 204 6.80 18.98 9.60
CA ALA A 204 7.09 19.22 8.20
C ALA A 204 6.24 18.35 7.25
N ILE A 205 5.70 17.22 7.71
CA ILE A 205 4.81 16.37 6.91
C ILE A 205 3.43 17.01 6.89
N ARG A 206 3.05 17.54 5.73
CA ARG A 206 1.77 18.25 5.55
C ARG A 206 0.67 17.26 5.16
N PRO A 207 -0.57 17.44 5.64
CA PRO A 207 -1.68 16.60 5.20
C PRO A 207 -2.08 16.86 3.75
N LYS A 208 -1.76 18.04 3.19
CA LYS A 208 -1.98 18.40 1.78
C LYS A 208 -0.85 19.27 1.22
N ILE A 209 -0.54 19.09 -0.07
CA ILE A 209 0.38 19.95 -0.84
C ILE A 209 -0.23 20.19 -2.22
N ASN A 210 -0.38 21.44 -2.65
CA ASN A 210 -0.88 21.80 -3.99
C ASN A 210 -2.20 21.11 -4.38
N GLY A 211 -3.11 20.91 -3.42
CA GLY A 211 -4.38 20.20 -3.63
C GLY A 211 -4.29 18.67 -3.56
N TRP A 212 -3.09 18.10 -3.49
CA TRP A 212 -2.89 16.66 -3.33
C TRP A 212 -2.98 16.28 -1.85
N GLU A 213 -3.54 15.11 -1.57
CA GLU A 213 -3.76 14.60 -0.21
C GLU A 213 -2.67 13.59 0.18
N LEU A 214 -2.15 13.69 1.40
CA LEU A 214 -1.18 12.73 1.93
C LEU A 214 -1.86 11.36 2.10
N ILE A 215 -1.31 10.30 1.51
CA ILE A 215 -1.91 8.96 1.57
C ILE A 215 -0.95 7.88 2.08
N GLY A 216 0.34 8.19 2.22
CA GLY A 216 1.32 7.19 2.65
C GLY A 216 2.55 7.84 3.26
N ILE A 217 3.08 7.21 4.30
CA ILE A 217 4.35 7.56 4.91
C ILE A 217 5.17 6.28 5.06
N THR A 218 6.41 6.32 4.61
CA THR A 218 7.38 5.24 4.82
C THR A 218 8.61 5.84 5.49
N PRO A 219 8.95 5.46 6.73
CA PRO A 219 10.25 5.78 7.31
C PRO A 219 11.34 5.20 6.41
N ALA A 220 12.32 6.02 6.07
CA ALA A 220 13.42 5.57 5.22
C ALA A 220 14.27 4.50 5.91
N ILE A 221 14.87 3.63 5.11
CA ILE A 221 15.83 2.63 5.58
C ILE A 221 17.23 3.23 5.67
N GLN A 222 18.13 2.57 6.39
CA GLN A 222 19.48 3.08 6.68
C GLN A 222 20.29 3.55 5.47
N PRO A 223 20.26 2.87 4.30
CA PRO A 223 21.00 3.34 3.12
C PRO A 223 20.65 4.77 2.70
N GLU A 224 19.40 5.20 2.90
CA GLU A 224 18.97 6.57 2.58
C GLU A 224 19.54 7.60 3.55
N TYR A 225 19.65 7.26 4.84
CA TYR A 225 20.29 8.13 5.83
C TYR A 225 21.76 8.31 5.49
N LEU A 226 22.44 7.23 5.09
CA LEU A 226 23.84 7.27 4.66
C LEU A 226 24.00 8.10 3.38
N ALA A 227 23.12 7.92 2.40
CA ALA A 227 23.13 8.73 1.17
C ALA A 227 22.96 10.22 1.47
N ILE A 228 22.01 10.58 2.34
CA ILE A 228 21.79 11.98 2.74
C ILE A 228 22.98 12.52 3.52
N LYS A 229 23.56 11.74 4.44
CA LYS A 229 24.77 12.13 5.18
C LYS A 229 25.93 12.39 4.22
N ASN A 230 26.15 11.51 3.25
CA ASN A 230 27.22 11.66 2.26
C ASN A 230 27.00 12.88 1.34
N HIS A 231 25.74 13.16 0.99
CA HIS A 231 25.41 14.28 0.12
C HIS A 231 25.45 15.65 0.83
N LEU A 232 24.94 15.73 2.06
CA LEU A 232 24.78 16.98 2.80
C LEU A 232 25.87 17.22 3.87
N GLY A 233 26.73 16.23 4.12
CA GLY A 233 27.72 16.26 5.21
C GLY A 233 27.14 16.15 6.62
N ILE A 234 25.81 16.05 6.76
CA ILE A 234 25.10 16.07 8.05
C ILE A 234 24.22 14.83 8.17
N ALA A 235 24.35 14.11 9.28
CA ALA A 235 23.54 12.94 9.56
C ALA A 235 22.08 13.36 9.87
N PRO A 236 21.08 12.92 9.07
CA PRO A 236 19.69 13.28 9.34
C PRO A 236 19.17 12.51 10.58
N LYS A 237 18.37 13.19 11.41
CA LYS A 237 17.76 12.56 12.59
C LYS A 237 16.66 11.58 12.20
N ARG A 238 15.81 11.97 11.25
CA ARG A 238 14.72 11.16 10.71
C ARG A 238 14.49 11.52 9.25
N VAL A 239 14.25 10.51 8.43
CA VAL A 239 13.98 10.62 7.00
C VAL A 239 12.71 9.84 6.71
N TYR A 240 11.79 10.46 5.98
CA TYR A 240 10.50 9.89 5.62
C TYR A 240 10.24 10.11 4.13
N ARG A 241 9.76 9.06 3.47
CA ARG A 241 9.14 9.15 2.15
C ARG A 241 7.66 9.42 2.34
N THR A 242 7.15 10.47 1.72
CA THR A 242 5.72 10.82 1.77
C THR A 242 5.11 10.63 0.39
N LYS A 243 3.92 10.01 0.35
CA LYS A 243 3.15 9.81 -0.87
C LYS A 243 1.92 10.70 -0.83
N TYR A 244 1.78 11.57 -1.82
CA TYR A 244 0.58 12.38 -2.02
C TYR A 244 -0.19 11.88 -3.23
N PHE A 245 -1.50 12.09 -3.21
CA PHE A 245 -2.41 11.60 -4.23
C PHE A 245 -3.41 12.67 -4.66
N ALA A 246 -3.68 12.70 -5.95
CA ALA A 246 -4.81 13.38 -6.56
C ALA A 246 -5.53 12.39 -7.46
N THR A 247 -6.86 12.48 -7.57
CA THR A 247 -7.66 11.60 -8.42
C THR A 247 -7.13 11.57 -9.86
N GLY A 248 -6.99 10.37 -10.42
CA GLY A 248 -6.45 10.15 -11.77
C GLY A 248 -4.93 10.26 -11.89
N ALA A 249 -4.19 10.61 -10.83
CA ALA A 249 -2.72 10.78 -10.90
C ALA A 249 -1.96 9.48 -11.21
N TRP A 250 -2.59 8.32 -10.99
CA TRP A 250 -2.01 7.00 -11.23
C TRP A 250 -2.49 6.33 -12.53
N ASP A 251 -3.19 7.08 -13.39
CA ASP A 251 -3.72 6.58 -14.65
C ASP A 251 -2.92 7.11 -15.84
N LYS A 252 -2.98 6.40 -16.98
CA LYS A 252 -2.40 6.81 -18.27
C LYS A 252 -0.88 7.08 -18.20
N THR A 253 -0.41 8.29 -18.50
CA THR A 253 1.03 8.63 -18.53
C THR A 253 1.72 8.40 -17.18
N GLY A 254 1.00 8.59 -16.07
CA GLY A 254 1.50 8.25 -14.73
C GLY A 254 1.71 6.74 -14.52
N GLN A 255 0.90 5.91 -15.18
CA GLN A 255 1.07 4.45 -15.21
C GLN A 255 2.32 4.04 -15.98
N ILE A 256 2.62 4.69 -17.11
CA ILE A 256 3.82 4.41 -17.92
C ILE A 256 5.08 4.77 -17.11
N GLY A 257 5.14 5.98 -16.54
CA GLY A 257 6.27 6.38 -15.70
C GLY A 257 6.43 5.52 -14.44
N ALA A 258 5.32 5.11 -13.80
CA ALA A 258 5.38 4.17 -12.70
C ALA A 258 5.90 2.80 -13.18
N PHE A 259 5.37 2.27 -14.28
CA PHE A 259 5.75 0.97 -14.83
C PHE A 259 7.22 0.93 -15.27
N GLU A 260 7.72 1.97 -15.94
CA GLU A 260 9.12 2.08 -16.35
C GLU A 260 10.07 2.12 -15.15
N ASN A 261 9.75 2.90 -14.10
CA ASN A 261 10.53 2.91 -12.86
C ASN A 261 10.51 1.55 -12.14
N TYR A 262 9.43 0.78 -12.32
CA TYR A 262 9.35 -0.57 -11.80
C TYR A 262 10.17 -1.55 -12.66
N ALA A 263 9.91 -1.65 -13.96
CA ALA A 263 10.63 -2.53 -14.85
C ALA A 263 12.15 -2.25 -14.86
N ALA A 264 12.57 -1.00 -14.64
CA ALA A 264 13.97 -0.61 -14.51
C ALA A 264 14.65 -1.03 -13.19
N GLY A 265 13.91 -1.64 -12.25
CA GLY A 265 14.47 -2.12 -10.99
C GLY A 265 14.87 -1.01 -10.01
N LEU A 266 14.33 0.21 -10.14
CA LEU A 266 14.63 1.32 -9.20
C LEU A 266 14.01 1.14 -7.80
N HIS A 267 13.29 0.05 -7.58
CA HIS A 267 12.87 -0.43 -6.25
C HIS A 267 13.73 -1.61 -5.75
N ARG A 268 14.61 -2.15 -6.60
CA ARG A 268 15.47 -3.31 -6.32
C ARG A 268 16.81 -3.16 -7.04
N ARG A 269 17.60 -2.19 -6.57
CA ARG A 269 19.07 -2.25 -6.61
C ARG A 269 19.59 -1.72 -5.29
#